data_AF-W7T6T2-F1
#
_entry.id   AF-W7T6T2-F1
#
_cell.length_a   1.000
_cell.length_b   1.000
_cell.length_c   1.000
_cell.angle_alpha   90.00
_cell.angle_beta   90.00
_cell.angle_gamma   90.00
#
_symmetry.space_group_name_H-M   'P 1'
#
loop_
_entity.id
_entity.type
_entity.pdbx_description
1 polymer ?
#
loop_
_entity_poly.entity_id
_entity_poly.type
_entity_poly.pdbx_seq_one_letter_code
_entity_poly.pdbx_strand_id
1 'polypeptide(L)'
;MIADRVRAALSAADPAELAALLHPDARWGESCRNRDEVLAWYRGLLDQGVRFTVRDVRADGDVLRLTLEVAGPDGSWTAHPVVRLDGDLVIDIRPEEP
;
A
#
# COMPACT_ATOMS: atom_id res chain seq x y z
N MET A 1 -11.94 6.75 -8.40
CA MET A 1 -11.85 5.28 -8.61
C MET A 1 -11.06 4.67 -7.45
N ILE A 2 -10.95 3.35 -7.33
CA ILE A 2 -10.13 2.72 -6.27
C ILE A 2 -8.67 3.20 -6.32
N ALA A 3 -8.12 3.44 -7.51
CA ALA A 3 -6.80 4.04 -7.69
C ALA A 3 -6.63 5.40 -6.99
N ASP A 4 -7.61 6.31 -7.11
CA ASP A 4 -7.60 7.60 -6.41
C ASP A 4 -7.70 7.43 -4.90
N ARG A 5 -8.51 6.48 -4.43
CA ARG A 5 -8.65 6.20 -2.99
C ARG A 5 -7.36 5.66 -2.41
N VAL A 6 -6.71 4.70 -3.08
CA VAL A 6 -5.40 4.18 -2.69
C VAL A 6 -4.35 5.29 -2.68
N ARG A 7 -4.34 6.16 -3.69
CA ARG A 7 -3.46 7.32 -3.73
C ARG A 7 -3.70 8.25 -2.53
N ALA A 8 -4.95 8.59 -2.26
CA ALA A 8 -5.33 9.46 -1.15
C ALA A 8 -4.93 8.87 0.21
N ALA A 9 -5.26 7.60 0.46
CA ALA A 9 -4.95 6.92 1.72
C ALA A 9 -3.44 6.87 2.01
N LEU A 10 -2.63 6.49 1.01
CA LEU A 10 -1.18 6.44 1.18
C LEU A 10 -0.57 7.83 1.35
N SER A 11 -1.09 8.84 0.64
CA SER A 11 -0.61 10.23 0.74
C SER A 11 -1.01 10.91 2.05
N ALA A 12 -2.15 10.54 2.62
CA ALA A 12 -2.64 11.05 3.90
C ALA A 12 -1.80 10.55 5.08
N ALA A 13 -1.01 9.49 4.90
CA ALA A 13 -0.32 8.78 5.97
C ALA A 13 -1.26 8.41 7.14
N ASP A 14 -2.51 8.08 6.81
CA ASP A 14 -3.57 7.81 7.78
C ASP A 14 -3.92 6.31 7.77
N PRO A 15 -3.66 5.58 8.87
CA PRO A 15 -3.97 4.16 8.97
C PRO A 15 -5.47 3.83 8.87
N ALA A 16 -6.37 4.75 9.22
CA ALA A 16 -7.81 4.53 9.13
C ALA A 16 -8.28 4.61 7.67
N GLU A 17 -7.74 5.56 6.90
CA GLU A 17 -7.98 5.63 5.45
C GLU A 17 -7.45 4.40 4.74
N LEU A 18 -6.27 3.90 5.12
CA LEU A 18 -5.74 2.64 4.59
C LEU A 18 -6.63 1.45 4.99
N ALA A 19 -7.09 1.39 6.25
CA ALA A 19 -7.93 0.31 6.75
C ALA A 19 -9.25 0.16 5.97
N ALA A 20 -9.83 1.27 5.52
CA ALA A 20 -11.07 1.28 4.74
C ALA A 20 -10.92 0.65 3.35
N LEU A 21 -9.68 0.51 2.85
CA LEU A 21 -9.38 -0.05 1.54
C LEU A 21 -8.92 -1.51 1.59
N LEU A 22 -8.58 -2.03 2.77
CA LEU A 22 -8.05 -3.38 2.92
C LEU A 22 -9.17 -4.41 3.11
N HIS A 23 -9.10 -5.50 2.34
CA HIS A 23 -9.87 -6.71 2.60
C HIS A 23 -9.49 -7.29 3.98
N PRO A 24 -10.41 -7.94 4.74
CA PRO A 24 -10.08 -8.58 6.02
C PRO A 24 -8.86 -9.52 5.94
N ASP A 25 -8.78 -10.29 4.86
CA ASP A 25 -7.66 -11.21 4.56
C ASP A 25 -6.52 -10.57 3.75
N ALA A 26 -6.40 -9.24 3.75
CA ALA A 26 -5.38 -8.54 2.99
C ALA A 26 -3.96 -9.00 3.37
N ARG A 27 -3.12 -9.17 2.35
CA ARG A 27 -1.73 -9.59 2.51
C ARG A 27 -0.77 -8.51 2.03
N TRP A 28 0.37 -8.41 2.68
CA TRP A 28 1.48 -7.54 2.25
C TRP A 28 2.80 -8.30 2.32
N GLY A 29 3.39 -8.51 1.15
CA GLY A 29 4.58 -9.36 1.00
C GLY A 29 4.35 -10.74 1.60
N GLU A 30 5.40 -11.32 2.15
CA GLU A 30 5.32 -12.64 2.80
C GLU A 30 5.01 -12.55 4.31
N SER A 31 5.12 -11.35 4.90
CA SER A 31 5.12 -11.18 6.35
C SER A 31 3.76 -10.82 6.95
N CYS A 32 2.88 -10.13 6.20
CA CYS A 32 1.55 -9.75 6.67
C CYS A 32 0.48 -10.61 5.99
N ARG A 33 -0.37 -11.25 6.79
CA ARG A 33 -1.35 -12.26 6.35
C ARG A 33 -2.82 -11.86 6.55
N ASN A 34 -3.08 -10.72 7.16
CA ASN A 34 -4.41 -10.15 7.34
C ASN A 34 -4.35 -8.63 7.48
N ARG A 35 -5.52 -7.97 7.44
CA ARG A 35 -5.65 -6.51 7.56
C ARG A 35 -4.98 -5.95 8.81
N ASP A 36 -5.15 -6.58 9.96
CA ASP A 36 -4.63 -6.05 11.23
C ASP A 36 -3.09 -6.09 11.26
N GLU A 37 -2.48 -7.15 10.72
CA GLU A 37 -1.03 -7.25 10.54
C GLU A 37 -0.50 -6.17 9.59
N VAL A 38 -1.18 -5.93 8.46
CA VAL A 38 -0.81 -4.86 7.50
C VAL A 38 -0.88 -3.49 8.18
N LEU A 39 -1.94 -3.21 8.93
CA LEU A 39 -2.11 -1.93 9.63
C LEU A 39 -1.08 -1.74 10.75
N ALA A 40 -0.76 -2.79 11.50
CA ALA A 40 0.27 -2.74 12.53
C ALA A 40 1.65 -2.46 11.93
N TRP A 41 1.99 -3.15 10.83
CA TRP A 41 3.23 -2.91 10.07
C TRP A 41 3.29 -1.48 9.54
N TYR A 42 2.23 -1.00 8.88
CA TYR A 42 2.15 0.34 8.32
C TYR A 42 2.31 1.43 9.41
N ARG A 43 1.61 1.29 10.55
CA ARG A 43 1.78 2.19 11.70
C ARG A 43 3.23 2.22 12.19
N GLY A 44 3.84 1.05 12.34
CA GLY A 44 5.24 0.94 12.76
C GLY A 44 6.21 1.68 11.83
N LEU A 45 5.96 1.67 10.52
CA LEU A 45 6.78 2.45 9.56
C LEU A 45 6.59 3.96 9.76
N LEU A 46 5.34 4.41 9.92
CA LEU A 46 5.06 5.84 10.16
C LEU A 46 5.70 6.32 11.47
N ASP A 47 5.65 5.52 12.54
CA ASP A 47 6.30 5.81 13.83
C ASP A 47 7.83 5.87 13.70
N GLN A 48 8.41 5.10 12.79
CA GLN A 48 9.84 5.16 12.44
C GLN A 48 10.18 6.35 11.53
N GLY A 49 9.21 7.19 11.17
CA GLY A 49 9.40 8.36 10.32
C GLY A 49 9.36 8.06 8.82
N VAL A 50 8.98 6.84 8.41
CA VAL A 50 8.82 6.50 7.00
C VAL A 50 7.61 7.24 6.42
N ARG A 51 7.77 7.78 5.20
CA ARG A 51 6.74 8.47 4.44
C ARG A 51 6.63 7.89 3.05
N PHE A 52 5.39 7.82 2.56
CA PHE A 52 5.05 7.25 1.26
C PHE A 52 4.49 8.35 0.36
N THR A 53 5.04 8.50 -0.83
CA THR A 53 4.52 9.39 -1.87
C THR A 53 4.16 8.58 -3.10
N VAL A 54 2.88 8.57 -3.46
CA VAL A 54 2.40 7.89 -4.67
C VAL A 54 2.68 8.79 -5.87
N ARG A 55 3.62 8.35 -6.72
CA ARG A 55 4.02 9.06 -7.95
C ARG A 55 3.10 8.72 -9.12
N ASP A 56 2.75 7.45 -9.28
CA ASP A 56 1.89 6.95 -10.36
C ASP A 56 1.01 5.81 -9.87
N VAL A 57 -0.19 5.69 -10.44
CA VAL A 57 -1.09 4.54 -10.24
C VAL A 57 -1.72 4.18 -11.58
N ARG A 58 -1.52 2.95 -12.02
CA ARG A 58 -2.12 2.41 -13.25
C ARG A 58 -3.03 1.25 -12.88
N ALA A 59 -4.27 1.31 -13.34
CA ALA A 59 -5.22 0.22 -13.19
C ALA A 59 -5.21 -0.66 -14.45
N ASP A 60 -5.18 -1.97 -14.25
CA ASP A 60 -5.29 -3.00 -15.27
C ASP A 60 -6.23 -4.10 -14.74
N GLY A 61 -7.54 -3.94 -15.00
CA GLY A 61 -8.59 -4.76 -14.39
C GLY A 61 -8.55 -4.70 -12.86
N ASP A 62 -8.43 -5.86 -12.22
CA ASP A 62 -8.37 -6.02 -10.76
C ASP A 62 -6.95 -5.86 -10.19
N VAL A 63 -6.04 -5.25 -10.96
CA VAL A 63 -4.66 -5.01 -10.55
C VAL A 63 -4.34 -3.53 -10.65
N LEU A 64 -3.75 -2.97 -9.60
CA LEU A 64 -3.15 -1.64 -9.60
C LEU A 64 -1.62 -1.79 -9.55
N ARG A 65 -0.93 -1.10 -10.45
CA ARG A 65 0.52 -0.95 -10.43
C ARG A 65 0.86 0.44 -9.94
N LEU A 66 1.62 0.54 -8.87
CA LEU A 66 1.98 1.79 -8.26
C LEU A 66 3.45 2.10 -8.54
N THR A 67 3.77 3.38 -8.67
CA THR A 67 5.12 3.90 -8.42
C THR A 67 5.08 4.65 -7.11
N LEU A 68 5.80 4.12 -6.11
CA LEU A 68 5.81 4.64 -4.76
C LEU A 68 7.22 5.12 -4.41
N GLU A 69 7.34 6.38 -4.05
CA GLU A 69 8.57 6.87 -3.42
C GLU A 69 8.45 6.69 -1.92
N VAL A 70 9.38 5.96 -1.34
CA VAL A 70 9.46 5.72 0.09
C VAL A 70 10.64 6.51 0.62
N ALA A 71 10.39 7.38 1.60
CA ALA A 71 11.42 8.14 2.28
C ALA A 71 11.46 7.71 3.75
N GLY A 72 12.63 7.27 4.23
CA GLY A 72 12.84 6.84 5.60
C GLY A 72 14.10 7.44 6.21
N PRO A 73 14.41 7.09 7.48
CA PRO A 73 15.58 7.60 8.18
C PRO A 73 16.91 7.25 7.48
N ASP A 74 16.97 6.10 6.80
CA ASP A 74 18.17 5.61 6.10
C ASP A 74 18.27 6.06 4.64
N GLY A 75 17.35 6.91 4.18
CA GLY A 75 17.30 7.42 2.81
C GLY A 75 15.98 7.15 2.11
N SER A 76 15.95 7.42 0.80
CA SER A 76 14.76 7.27 -0.04
C SER A 76 15.00 6.30 -1.18
N TRP A 77 13.97 5.51 -1.51
CA TRP A 77 14.00 4.59 -2.64
C TRP A 77 12.64 4.56 -3.35
N THR A 78 12.64 4.12 -4.61
CA THR A 78 11.41 3.89 -5.37
C THR A 78 11.04 2.41 -5.28
N ALA A 79 9.79 2.14 -4.90
CA ALA A 79 9.18 0.83 -4.94
C ALA A 79 8.11 0.78 -6.03
N HIS A 80 7.97 -0.39 -6.65
CA HIS A 80 6.95 -0.66 -7.66
C HIS A 80 6.01 -1.77 -7.16
N PRO A 81 5.10 -1.50 -6.21
CA PRO A 81 4.21 -2.53 -5.74
C PRO A 81 3.07 -2.80 -6.73
N VAL A 82 2.74 -4.08 -6.88
CA VAL A 82 1.55 -4.58 -7.54
C VAL A 82 0.51 -4.88 -6.47
N VAL A 83 -0.65 -4.26 -6.60
CA VAL A 83 -1.78 -4.36 -5.68
C VAL A 83 -2.90 -5.10 -6.40
N ARG A 84 -3.33 -6.23 -5.86
CA ARG A 84 -4.51 -6.95 -6.36
C ARG A 84 -5.75 -6.54 -5.58
N LEU A 85 -6.86 -6.49 -6.30
CA LEU A 85 -8.16 -6.17 -5.78
C LEU A 85 -9.05 -7.42 -5.73
N ASP A 86 -9.92 -7.46 -4.73
CA ASP A 86 -11.12 -8.29 -4.66
C ASP A 86 -12.32 -7.34 -4.63
N GLY A 87 -12.93 -7.12 -5.79
CA GLY A 87 -13.89 -6.02 -5.98
C GLY A 87 -13.25 -4.65 -5.75
N ASP A 88 -13.77 -3.88 -4.80
CA ASP A 88 -13.26 -2.55 -4.43
C ASP A 88 -12.25 -2.58 -3.25
N LEU A 89 -11.81 -3.77 -2.83
CA LEU A 89 -10.90 -3.93 -1.69
C LEU A 89 -9.56 -4.48 -2.11
N VAL A 90 -8.50 -4.05 -1.45
CA VAL A 90 -7.14 -4.54 -1.62
C VAL A 90 -6.97 -5.87 -0.89
N ILE A 91 -6.65 -6.94 -1.62
CA ILE A 91 -6.45 -8.29 -1.06
C ILE A 91 -4.97 -8.69 -0.97
N ASP A 92 -4.10 -8.16 -1.83
CA ASP A 92 -2.70 -8.57 -1.89
C ASP A 92 -1.82 -7.42 -2.40
N ILE A 93 -0.70 -7.17 -1.72
CA ILE A 93 0.31 -6.17 -2.10
C ILE A 93 1.66 -6.85 -2.12
N ARG A 94 2.33 -6.84 -3.28
CA ARG A 94 3.66 -7.46 -3.47
C ARG A 94 4.56 -6.60 -4.35
N PRO A 95 5.90 -6.73 -4.26
CA PRO A 95 6.78 -6.09 -5.23
C PRO A 95 6.49 -6.59 -6.65
N GLU A 96 6.62 -5.71 -7.65
CA GLU A 96 6.61 -6.11 -9.05
C GLU A 96 7.80 -7.05 -9.31
N GLU A 97 7.49 -8.27 -9.74
CA GLU A 97 8.51 -9.24 -10.15
C GLU A 97 9.16 -8.76 -11.46
N PRO A 98 10.50 -8.87 -11.60
CA PRO A 98 11.24 -8.40 -12.77
C PRO A 98 10.97 -9.20 -14.05
#